data_AF-A0A7C4INZ6-F1
#
_entry.id   AF-A0A7C4INZ6-F1
#
_cell.length_a   1.000
_cell.length_b   1.000
_cell.length_c   1.000
_cell.angle_alpha   90.00
_cell.angle_beta   90.00
_cell.angle_gamma   90.00
#
_symmetry.space_group_name_H-M   'P 1'
#
loop_
_entity.id
_entity.type
_entity.pdbx_description
1 polymer ?
#
loop_
_entity_poly.entity_id
_entity_poly.type
_entity_poly.pdbx_seq_one_letter_code
_entity_poly.pdbx_strand_id
1 'polypeptide(L)' 'MEKKPGLFLMIQNAAGYAETFARISDIPDELLLDAIRENANKEYCKMYPINRQLKDWLRRELGVSSE' A
#
# COMPACT_ATOMS: atom_id res chain seq x y z
N MET A 1 -13.35 -14.90 -9.59
CA MET A 1 -12.15 -14.63 -8.77
C MET A 1 -12.45 -13.44 -7.89
N GLU A 2 -12.47 -13.63 -6.57
CA GLU A 2 -12.51 -12.50 -5.65
C GLU A 2 -11.26 -11.64 -5.85
N LYS A 3 -11.46 -10.36 -6.13
CA LYS A 3 -10.36 -9.41 -6.31
C LYS A 3 -9.81 -9.08 -4.93
N LYS A 4 -8.76 -9.78 -4.52
CA LYS A 4 -8.04 -9.45 -3.28
C LYS A 4 -7.30 -8.12 -3.43
N PRO A 5 -7.29 -7.26 -2.40
CA PRO A 5 -6.49 -6.05 -2.42
C PRO A 5 -5.00 -6.40 -2.52
N GLY A 6 -4.20 -5.47 -3.02
CA GLY A 6 -2.75 -5.62 -3.12
C GLY A 6 -2.05 -4.30 -2.83
N LEU A 7 -0.81 -4.39 -2.35
CA LEU A 7 0.06 -3.23 -2.18
C LEU A 7 1.02 -3.12 -3.36
N PHE A 8 1.13 -1.92 -3.91
CA PHE A 8 1.98 -1.62 -5.06
C PHE A 8 2.88 -0.45 -4.71
N LEU A 9 4.17 -0.60 -5.02
CA LEU A 9 5.12 0.49 -5.01
C LEU A 9 5.05 1.18 -6.37
N MET A 10 4.75 2.48 -6.36
CA MET A 10 4.67 3.31 -7.55
C MET A 10 5.79 4.34 -7.55
N ILE A 11 6.37 4.58 -8.71
CA ILE A 11 7.38 5.62 -8.92
C ILE A 11 6.86 6.66 -9.91
N GLN A 12 7.26 7.91 -9.73
CA GLN A 12 7.04 8.94 -10.74
C GLN A 12 8.20 8.91 -11.72
N ASN A 13 7.90 8.73 -13.01
CA ASN A 13 8.92 8.77 -14.05
C ASN A 13 9.28 10.21 -14.46
N ALA A 14 10.34 10.38 -15.24
CA ALA A 14 10.83 11.68 -15.69
C ALA A 14 9.81 12.48 -16.53
N ALA A 15 8.83 11.79 -17.14
CA ALA A 15 7.74 12.39 -17.91
C ALA A 15 6.53 12.79 -17.02
N GLY A 16 6.62 12.60 -15.70
CA GLY A 16 5.58 12.98 -14.74
C GLY A 16 4.46 11.94 -14.56
N TYR A 17 4.55 10.77 -15.18
CA TYR A 17 3.58 9.70 -15.03
C TYR A 17 3.93 8.78 -13.86
N ALA A 18 2.90 8.25 -13.20
CA ALA A 18 3.07 7.22 -12.17
C ALA A 18 3.12 5.83 -12.82
N GLU A 19 4.12 5.05 -12.44
CA GLU A 19 4.41 3.71 -12.93
C GLU A 19 4.42 2.73 -11.74
N THR A 20 3.85 1.54 -11.91
CA THR A 20 4.01 0.46 -10.93
C THR A 20 5.42 -0.11 -11.06
N PHE A 21 6.25 0.10 -10.03
CA PHE A 21 7.60 -0.44 -9.96
C PHE A 21 7.60 -1.88 -9.42
N ALA A 22 6.81 -2.15 -8.38
CA ALA A 22 6.74 -3.47 -7.78
C ALA A 22 5.37 -3.73 -7.14
N ARG A 23 4.98 -5.00 -7.08
CA ARG A 23 3.92 -5.49 -6.20
C ARG A 23 4.57 -6.11 -4.96
N ILE A 24 4.09 -5.73 -3.78
CA ILE A 24 4.56 -6.32 -2.52
C ILE A 24 3.63 -7.49 -2.21
N SER A 25 4.22 -8.68 -2.09
CA SER A 25 3.54 -9.94 -1.78
C SER A 25 3.55 -10.21 -0.27
N ASP A 26 2.84 -11.26 0.15
CA ASP A 26 2.85 -11.79 1.53
C ASP A 26 2.42 -10.81 2.62
N ILE A 27 1.65 -9.80 2.23
CA ILE A 27 1.02 -8.88 3.17
C ILE A 27 -0.23 -9.55 3.73
N PRO A 28 -0.44 -9.51 5.05
CA PRO A 28 -1.68 -9.97 5.65
C PRO A 28 -2.91 -9.26 5.04
N ASP A 29 -3.87 -10.03 4.54
CA ASP A 29 -5.10 -9.51 3.91
C ASP A 29 -5.86 -8.54 4.84
N GLU A 30 -5.86 -8.82 6.15
CA GLU A 30 -6.51 -7.99 7.18
C GLU A 30 -5.91 -6.57 7.25
N LEU A 31 -4.58 -6.42 7.15
CA LEU A 31 -3.93 -5.12 7.16
C LEU A 31 -4.32 -4.26 5.95
N LEU A 32 -4.46 -4.89 4.79
CA LEU A 32 -4.90 -4.21 3.57
C LEU A 32 -6.36 -3.79 3.68
N LEU A 33 -7.22 -4.67 4.18
CA LEU A 33 -8.65 -4.38 4.36
C LEU A 33 -8.88 -3.25 5.36
N ASP A 34 -8.14 -3.23 6.46
CA ASP A 34 -8.26 -2.16 7.46
C ASP A 34 -7.79 -0.81 6.92
N ALA A 35 -6.69 -0.78 6.15
CA ALA A 35 -6.25 0.44 5.48
C ALA A 35 -7.30 0.98 4.48
N ILE A 36 -7.96 0.09 3.73
CA ILE A 36 -9.05 0.45 2.81
C ILE A 36 -10.26 0.98 3.57
N ARG A 37 -10.68 0.31 4.65
CA ARG A 37 -11.82 0.75 5.47
C ARG A 37 -11.58 2.12 6.11
N GLU A 38 -10.40 2.32 6.70
CA GLU A 38 -10.02 3.58 7.35
C GLU A 38 -9.97 4.75 6.36
N ASN A 39 -9.57 4.49 5.12
CA ASN A 39 -9.41 5.51 4.08
C ASN A 39 -10.46 5.41 2.97
N ALA A 40 -11.63 4.83 3.25
CA ALA A 40 -12.70 4.66 2.25
C ALA A 40 -13.14 6.00 1.62
N ASN A 41 -13.07 7.09 2.40
CA ASN A 41 -13.38 8.45 1.95
C ASN A 41 -12.25 9.13 1.16
N LYS A 42 -11.08 8.49 1.04
CA LYS A 42 -9.91 8.97 0.29
C LYS A 42 -9.63 8.10 -0.94
N GLU A 43 -10.63 7.32 -1.38
CA GLU A 43 -10.50 6.52 -2.61
C GLU A 43 -10.18 7.44 -3.79
N TYR A 44 -9.14 7.08 -4.53
CA TYR A 44 -8.88 7.65 -5.85
C TYR A 44 -8.58 6.54 -6.84
N CYS A 45 -9.44 6.35 -7.84
CA CYS A 45 -9.30 5.29 -8.85
C CYS A 45 -9.06 3.89 -8.22
N LYS A 46 -9.83 3.52 -7.19
CA LYS A 46 -9.68 2.25 -6.42
C LYS A 46 -8.35 2.09 -5.69
N MET A 47 -7.56 3.17 -5.56
CA MET A 47 -6.39 3.24 -4.72
C MET A 47 -6.75 3.91 -3.39
N TYR A 48 -6.12 3.43 -2.33
CA TYR A 48 -6.34 3.90 -0.96
C TYR A 48 -4.97 4.18 -0.33
N PRO A 49 -4.80 5.29 0.40
CA PRO A 49 -3.60 5.52 1.19
C PRO A 49 -3.37 4.38 2.20
N ILE A 50 -2.11 4.02 2.44
CA ILE A 50 -1.75 3.10 3.51
C ILE A 50 -1.95 3.77 4.88
N ASN A 51 -2.45 3.02 5.86
CA ASN A 51 -2.62 3.51 7.22
C ASN A 51 -1.36 3.34 8.08
N ARG A 52 -1.40 3.81 9.33
CA ARG A 52 -0.27 3.73 10.25
C ARG A 52 0.14 2.27 10.54
N GLN A 53 -0.82 1.39 10.75
CA GLN A 53 -0.56 -0.01 11.06
C GLN A 53 0.20 -0.72 9.93
N LEU A 54 -0.24 -0.53 8.69
CA LEU A 54 0.44 -1.08 7.51
C LEU A 54 1.84 -0.47 7.32
N LYS A 55 2.03 0.83 7.59
CA LYS A 55 3.36 1.48 7.59
C LYS A 55 4.30 0.87 8.63
N ASP A 56 3.82 0.68 9.86
CA ASP A 56 4.62 0.15 10.96
C ASP A 56 4.96 -1.33 10.72
N TRP A 57 4.04 -2.11 10.13
CA TRP A 57 4.31 -3.47 9.67
C TRP A 57 5.42 -3.49 8.61
N LEU A 58 5.29 -2.69 7.54
CA LEU A 58 6.30 -2.60 6.48
C LEU A 58 7.68 -2.21 7.01
N ARG A 59 7.75 -1.26 7.95
CA ARG A 59 9.02 -0.86 8.57
C ARG A 59 9.71 -2.01 9.30
N ARG A 60 8.93 -2.83 10.03
CA ARG A 60 9.46 -4.02 10.73
C ARG A 60 9.99 -5.05 9.74
N GLU A 61 9.21 -5.37 8.70
CA GLU A 61 9.61 -6.35 7.68
C GLU A 61 10.84 -5.90 6.88
N LEU A 62 11.00 -4.59 6.66
CA LEU A 62 12.15 -4.02 5.94
C LEU A 62 13.36 -3.74 6.85
N GLY A 63 13.27 -3.98 8.16
CA GLY A 63 14.33 -3.66 9.11
C GLY A 63 14.63 -2.16 9.26
N VAL A 64 13.67 -1.30 8.92
CA VAL A 64 13.81 0.16 9.02
C VAL A 64 13.35 0.61 10.39
N SER A 65 14.29 0.82 11.31
CA SER A 65 14.05 1.52 12.57
C SER A 65 13.83 3.01 12.30
N SER A 66 12.70 3.55 12.77
CA SER A 66 12.51 5.00 12.85
C SER A 66 13.38 5.54 13.98
N GLU A 67 14.44 6.26 13.61
CA GLU A 67 15.19 7.16 14.50
C GLU A 67 14.32 8.32 15.00
#